data_AF-A0A077ZQJ2-F1
#
_entry.id   AF-A0A077ZQJ2-F1
#
_cell.length_a   1.000
_cell.length_b   1.000
_cell.length_c   1.000
_cell.angle_alpha   90.00
_cell.angle_beta   90.00
_cell.angle_gamma   90.00
#
_symmetry.space_group_name_H-M   'P 1'
#
loop_
_entity.id
_entity.type
_entity.pdbx_description
1 polymer ?
#
loop_
_entity_poly.entity_id
_entity_poly.type
_entity_poly.pdbx_seq_one_letter_code
_entity_poly.pdbx_strand_id
1 'polypeptide(L)'
;MSQDKVSEYLTRKLCSKRYGLVLGVVGLLGLQNYSFAFLTAQKVRARVFPKEYMESTFGNQIRREFGPDAHVPGMGYPDMGAGPFSKQLAYKDWFEFNNAQRVHSNSLEQLAWSLPAFLIAGIFFPRLAASLGGVVFVGRELYRYGYMTKEGPSSKIREMGAIPLNVAQLTLLLCIGFIGVRYMTGGFLKRRKLIKKLTMQPIDRKIAEVIEKEAKKKQGWAN
;
A
#
# COMPACT_ATOMS: atom_id res chain seq x y z
N MET A 1 8.92 -2.34 -36.00
CA MET A 1 9.77 -2.74 -34.85
C MET A 1 9.52 -4.22 -34.64
N SER A 2 10.52 -5.11 -34.70
CA SER A 2 10.28 -6.54 -34.47
C SER A 2 9.78 -6.75 -33.04
N GLN A 3 8.98 -7.79 -32.82
CA GLN A 3 8.42 -8.15 -31.52
C GLN A 3 9.51 -8.30 -30.45
N ASP A 4 10.70 -8.77 -30.85
CA ASP A 4 11.88 -8.91 -29.99
C ASP A 4 12.38 -7.57 -29.43
N LYS A 5 12.39 -6.51 -30.24
CA LYS A 5 12.83 -5.17 -29.80
C LYS A 5 11.86 -4.55 -28.77
N VAL A 6 10.56 -4.86 -28.88
CA VAL A 6 9.54 -4.43 -27.90
C VAL A 6 9.75 -5.17 -26.58
N SER A 7 9.94 -6.49 -26.65
CA SER A 7 10.17 -7.36 -25.48
C SER A 7 11.45 -6.96 -24.74
N GLU A 8 12.54 -6.74 -25.46
CA GLU A 8 13.81 -6.29 -24.88
C GLU A 8 13.67 -4.92 -24.21
N TYR A 9 12.92 -4.00 -24.81
CA TYR A 9 12.64 -2.69 -24.22
C TYR A 9 11.87 -2.78 -22.91
N LEU A 10 10.75 -3.52 -22.90
CA LEU A 10 9.93 -3.69 -21.71
C LEU A 10 10.74 -4.35 -20.59
N THR A 11 11.53 -5.37 -20.94
CA THR A 11 12.44 -6.04 -20.01
C THR A 11 13.46 -5.06 -19.42
N ARG A 12 14.16 -4.27 -20.24
CA ARG A 12 15.13 -3.29 -19.73
C ARG A 12 14.49 -2.20 -18.86
N LYS A 13 13.24 -1.84 -19.13
CA LYS A 13 12.51 -0.82 -18.37
C LYS A 13 12.03 -1.34 -17.02
N LEU A 14 11.39 -2.51 -17.01
CA LEU A 14 10.87 -3.17 -15.81
C LEU A 14 12.00 -3.73 -14.94
N CYS A 15 13.06 -4.26 -15.54
CA CYS A 15 14.24 -4.75 -14.81
C CYS A 15 15.29 -3.66 -14.55
N SER A 16 14.92 -2.38 -14.70
CA SER A 16 15.85 -1.29 -14.40
C SER A 16 16.09 -1.16 -12.89
N LYS A 17 17.31 -0.80 -12.49
CA LYS A 17 17.64 -0.53 -11.07
C LYS A 17 16.66 0.44 -10.41
N ARG A 18 16.12 1.40 -11.17
CA ARG A 18 15.17 2.41 -10.68
C ARG A 18 13.79 1.82 -10.41
N TYR A 19 13.29 0.95 -11.28
CA TYR A 19 12.03 0.26 -11.04
C TYR A 19 12.18 -0.79 -9.92
N GLY A 20 13.36 -1.41 -9.79
CA GLY A 20 13.71 -2.26 -8.65
C GLY A 20 13.54 -1.56 -7.29
N LEU A 21 13.83 -0.25 -7.19
CA LEU A 21 13.55 0.53 -5.98
C LEU A 21 12.04 0.62 -5.68
N VAL A 22 11.21 0.76 -6.71
CA VAL A 22 9.74 0.78 -6.55
C VAL A 22 9.28 -0.58 -6.01
N LEU A 23 9.76 -1.68 -6.60
CA LEU A 23 9.43 -3.03 -6.14
C LEU A 23 9.87 -3.25 -4.69
N GLY A 24 11.07 -2.79 -4.32
CA GLY A 24 11.57 -2.87 -2.95
C GLY A 24 10.66 -2.14 -1.96
N VAL A 25 10.26 -0.90 -2.28
CA VAL A 25 9.36 -0.11 -1.41
C VAL A 25 7.96 -0.71 -1.33
N VAL A 26 7.39 -1.17 -2.44
CA VAL A 26 6.09 -1.87 -2.46
C VAL A 26 6.15 -3.15 -1.62
N GLY A 27 7.24 -3.92 -1.72
CA GLY A 27 7.47 -5.10 -0.89
C GLY A 27 7.56 -4.76 0.60
N LEU A 28 8.26 -3.69 0.95
CA LEU A 28 8.35 -3.20 2.34
C LEU A 28 6.99 -2.75 2.89
N LEU A 29 6.16 -2.08 2.09
CA LEU A 29 4.80 -1.70 2.48
C LEU A 29 3.92 -2.93 2.73
N GLY A 30 4.04 -3.96 1.89
CA GLY A 30 3.35 -5.23 2.09
C GLY A 30 3.81 -5.94 3.38
N LEU A 31 5.12 -6.02 3.60
CA LEU A 31 5.72 -6.59 4.81
C LEU A 31 5.29 -5.82 6.07
N GLN A 32 5.28 -4.49 6.01
CA GLN A 32 4.81 -3.63 7.10
C GLN A 32 3.37 -3.93 7.49
N ASN A 33 2.46 -4.05 6.52
CA ASN A 33 1.07 -4.39 6.82
C ASN A 33 0.92 -5.80 7.39
N TYR A 34 1.70 -6.77 6.88
CA TYR A 34 1.78 -8.10 7.47
C TYR A 34 2.23 -8.01 8.94
N SER A 35 3.27 -7.23 9.23
CA SER A 35 3.73 -6.98 10.60
C SER A 35 2.66 -6.30 11.47
N PHE A 36 1.82 -5.41 10.93
CA PHE A 36 0.72 -4.80 11.69
C PHE A 36 -0.32 -5.83 12.13
N ALA A 37 -0.64 -6.80 11.27
CA ALA A 37 -1.54 -7.90 11.61
C ALA A 37 -1.02 -8.71 12.80
N PHE A 38 0.23 -9.19 12.74
CA PHE A 38 0.78 -10.12 13.73
C PHE A 38 1.35 -9.43 14.97
N LEU A 39 2.12 -8.36 14.79
CA LEU A 39 2.87 -7.73 15.89
C LEU A 39 2.04 -6.68 16.63
N THR A 40 0.94 -6.19 16.03
CA THR A 40 0.07 -5.17 16.64
C THR A 40 -1.29 -5.75 16.97
N ALA A 41 -2.11 -6.09 15.97
CA ALA A 41 -3.47 -6.56 16.20
C ALA A 41 -3.50 -7.90 16.94
N GLN A 42 -2.73 -8.90 16.49
CA GLN A 42 -2.73 -10.23 17.11
C GLN A 42 -2.11 -10.23 18.50
N LYS A 43 -1.05 -9.44 18.71
CA LYS A 43 -0.41 -9.29 20.02
C LYS A 43 -1.40 -8.74 21.06
N VAL A 44 -2.17 -7.71 20.72
CA VAL A 44 -3.19 -7.16 21.62
C VAL A 44 -4.34 -8.15 21.79
N ARG A 45 -4.79 -8.80 20.70
CA ARG A 45 -5.83 -9.84 20.74
C ARG A 45 -5.51 -10.94 21.74
N ALA A 46 -4.32 -11.54 21.64
CA ALA A 46 -3.90 -12.63 22.52
C ALA A 46 -3.81 -12.20 23.99
N ARG A 47 -3.50 -10.91 24.24
CA ARG A 47 -3.45 -10.33 25.59
C ARG A 47 -4.84 -10.13 26.18
N VAL A 48 -5.80 -9.63 25.42
CA VAL A 48 -7.15 -9.30 25.93
C VAL A 48 -8.12 -10.49 25.91
N PHE A 49 -7.85 -11.51 25.09
CA PHE A 49 -8.63 -12.74 25.03
C PHE A 49 -7.76 -13.99 25.31
N PRO A 50 -7.16 -14.11 26.51
CA PRO A 50 -6.45 -15.32 26.88
C PRO A 50 -7.42 -16.51 26.98
N LYS A 51 -6.92 -17.73 26.77
CA LYS A 51 -7.73 -18.94 26.69
C LYS A 51 -8.55 -19.16 27.97
N GLU A 52 -7.96 -18.89 29.12
CA GLU A 52 -8.57 -19.05 30.44
C GLU A 52 -9.75 -18.09 30.63
N TYR A 53 -9.61 -16.84 30.18
CA TYR A 53 -10.70 -15.86 30.20
C TYR A 53 -11.85 -16.26 29.27
N MET A 54 -11.50 -16.76 28.07
CA MET A 54 -12.51 -17.22 27.11
C MET A 54 -13.32 -18.40 27.65
N GLU A 55 -12.65 -19.38 28.24
CA GLU A 55 -13.32 -20.57 28.81
C GLU A 55 -14.19 -20.19 30.02
N SER A 56 -13.66 -19.39 30.94
CA SER A 56 -14.39 -19.03 32.19
C SER A 56 -15.58 -18.11 31.94
N THR A 57 -15.47 -17.19 30.98
CA THR A 57 -16.51 -16.17 30.72
C THR A 57 -17.56 -16.67 29.74
N PHE A 58 -17.15 -17.36 28.67
CA PHE A 58 -18.05 -17.72 27.55
C PHE A 58 -18.24 -19.22 27.38
N GLY A 59 -17.44 -20.08 28.00
CA GLY A 59 -17.47 -21.52 27.77
C GLY A 59 -18.84 -22.15 28.05
N ASN A 60 -19.47 -21.78 29.16
CA ASN A 60 -20.81 -22.26 29.51
C ASN A 60 -21.87 -21.82 28.48
N GLN A 61 -21.82 -20.56 28.05
CA GLN A 61 -22.76 -20.03 27.05
C GLN A 61 -22.58 -20.76 25.71
N ILE A 62 -21.33 -20.90 25.25
CA ILE A 62 -21.02 -21.55 23.98
C ILE A 62 -21.47 -23.01 23.98
N ARG A 63 -21.16 -23.77 25.04
CA ARG A 63 -21.58 -25.18 25.14
C ARG A 63 -23.09 -25.34 25.26
N ARG A 64 -23.78 -24.35 25.85
CA ARG A 64 -25.25 -24.33 25.89
C ARG A 64 -25.86 -24.09 24.50
N GLU A 65 -25.28 -23.20 23.70
CA GLU A 65 -25.83 -22.83 22.38
C GLU A 65 -25.41 -23.79 21.26
N PHE A 66 -24.19 -24.33 21.32
CA PHE A 66 -23.59 -25.16 20.26
C PHE A 66 -23.39 -26.64 20.65
N GLY A 67 -23.72 -27.01 21.89
CA GLY A 67 -23.63 -28.38 22.41
C GLY A 67 -22.43 -28.62 23.34
N PRO A 68 -22.47 -29.69 24.16
CA PRO A 68 -21.47 -29.94 25.22
C PRO A 68 -20.01 -30.02 24.73
N ASP A 69 -19.83 -30.55 23.52
CA ASP A 69 -18.52 -30.76 22.88
C ASP A 69 -18.01 -29.53 22.11
N ALA A 70 -18.76 -28.42 22.11
CA ALA A 70 -18.38 -27.20 21.41
C ALA A 70 -17.06 -26.63 21.93
N HIS A 71 -16.16 -26.28 21.01
CA HIS A 71 -14.87 -25.69 21.33
C HIS A 71 -14.99 -24.17 21.52
N VAL A 72 -14.46 -23.66 22.63
CA VAL A 72 -14.38 -22.21 22.86
C VAL A 72 -13.32 -21.61 21.94
N PRO A 73 -13.67 -20.62 21.10
CA PRO A 73 -12.72 -20.06 20.15
C PRO A 73 -11.60 -19.31 20.89
N GLY A 74 -10.36 -19.68 20.59
CA GLY A 74 -9.19 -19.00 21.13
C GLY A 74 -9.06 -17.57 20.61
N MET A 75 -8.41 -16.70 21.40
CA MET A 75 -8.11 -15.32 21.03
C MET A 75 -9.34 -14.48 20.63
N GLY A 76 -10.53 -14.87 21.10
CA GLY A 76 -11.77 -14.14 20.86
C GLY A 76 -12.16 -14.06 19.37
N TYR A 77 -11.78 -15.03 18.53
CA TYR A 77 -12.29 -15.08 17.16
C TYR A 77 -13.78 -15.48 17.14
N PRO A 78 -14.59 -14.96 16.19
CA PRO A 78 -14.25 -14.06 15.08
C PRO A 78 -14.38 -12.56 15.43
N ASP A 79 -14.46 -12.20 16.71
CA ASP A 79 -14.76 -10.82 17.12
C ASP A 79 -13.66 -9.84 16.68
N MET A 80 -14.07 -8.71 16.09
CA MET A 80 -13.20 -7.65 15.58
C MET A 80 -13.33 -6.31 16.35
N GLY A 81 -13.89 -6.34 17.56
CA GLY A 81 -13.93 -5.19 18.48
C GLY A 81 -15.33 -4.71 18.85
N ALA A 82 -16.37 -5.25 18.20
CA ALA A 82 -17.77 -4.89 18.43
C ALA A 82 -18.68 -6.11 18.68
N GLY A 83 -18.11 -7.32 18.71
CA GLY A 83 -18.84 -8.56 18.96
C GLY A 83 -19.09 -8.84 20.44
N PRO A 84 -19.71 -10.00 20.73
CA PRO A 84 -20.09 -10.39 22.09
C PRO A 84 -18.92 -10.45 23.07
N PHE A 85 -17.74 -10.87 22.61
CA PHE A 85 -16.56 -11.01 23.46
C PHE A 85 -15.99 -9.65 23.85
N SER A 86 -15.88 -8.74 22.89
CA SER A 86 -15.35 -7.38 23.08
C SER A 86 -16.24 -6.53 23.98
N LYS A 87 -17.56 -6.77 23.99
CA LYS A 87 -18.50 -6.07 24.87
C LYS A 87 -18.27 -6.32 26.36
N GLN A 88 -17.66 -7.45 26.72
CA GLN A 88 -17.37 -7.76 28.12
C GLN A 88 -15.97 -7.32 28.57
N LEU A 89 -15.13 -6.83 27.64
CA LEU A 89 -13.82 -6.32 28.00
C LEU A 89 -13.94 -5.04 28.83
N ALA A 90 -12.99 -4.86 29.74
CA ALA A 90 -12.77 -3.56 30.37
C ALA A 90 -12.52 -2.50 29.29
N TYR A 91 -13.05 -1.29 29.49
CA TYR A 91 -13.00 -0.21 28.49
C TYR A 91 -11.59 0.01 27.92
N LYS A 92 -10.56 -0.03 28.77
CA LYS A 92 -9.17 0.12 28.35
C LYS A 92 -8.75 -0.97 27.34
N ASP A 93 -9.04 -2.23 27.63
CA ASP A 93 -8.66 -3.36 26.78
C ASP A 93 -9.47 -3.38 25.49
N TRP A 94 -10.77 -3.07 25.58
CA TRP A 94 -11.62 -2.84 24.41
C TRP A 94 -11.04 -1.75 23.51
N PHE A 95 -10.65 -0.61 24.08
CA PHE A 95 -10.14 0.54 23.35
C PHE A 95 -8.79 0.23 22.67
N GLU A 96 -7.85 -0.37 23.39
CA GLU A 96 -6.55 -0.78 22.83
C GLU A 96 -6.71 -1.82 21.71
N PHE A 97 -7.61 -2.80 21.91
CA PHE A 97 -7.89 -3.82 20.89
C PHE A 97 -8.49 -3.22 19.62
N ASN A 98 -9.50 -2.34 19.76
CA ASN A 98 -10.11 -1.67 18.63
C ASN A 98 -9.13 -0.75 17.88
N ASN A 99 -8.26 -0.04 18.60
CA ASN A 99 -7.21 0.76 17.97
C ASN A 99 -6.23 -0.11 17.19
N ALA A 100 -5.80 -1.25 17.75
CA ALA A 100 -4.91 -2.18 17.06
C ALA A 100 -5.56 -2.78 15.81
N GLN A 101 -6.84 -3.16 15.88
CA GLN A 101 -7.62 -3.59 14.71
C GLN A 101 -7.72 -2.47 13.67
N ARG A 102 -7.99 -1.23 14.09
CA ARG A 102 -8.14 -0.09 13.19
C ARG A 102 -6.84 0.24 12.44
N VAL A 103 -5.68 0.13 13.09
CA VAL A 103 -4.37 0.29 12.43
C VAL A 103 -4.22 -0.71 11.28
N HIS A 104 -4.48 -1.99 11.53
CA HIS A 104 -4.33 -3.03 10.52
C HIS A 104 -5.36 -2.86 9.39
N SER A 105 -6.65 -2.71 9.70
CA SER A 105 -7.70 -2.55 8.70
C SER A 105 -7.50 -1.29 7.83
N ASN A 106 -7.13 -0.16 8.43
CA ASN A 106 -6.86 1.07 7.67
C ASN A 106 -5.64 0.93 6.74
N SER A 107 -4.63 0.20 7.18
CA SER A 107 -3.45 -0.10 6.37
C SER A 107 -3.85 -0.97 5.18
N LEU A 108 -4.64 -2.02 5.41
CA LEU A 108 -5.12 -2.92 4.36
C LEU A 108 -6.02 -2.21 3.34
N GLU A 109 -6.97 -1.38 3.79
CA GLU A 109 -7.83 -0.54 2.95
C GLU A 109 -7.01 0.35 2.00
N GLN A 110 -5.93 0.96 2.49
CA GLN A 110 -5.08 1.79 1.63
C GLN A 110 -4.19 0.96 0.71
N LEU A 111 -3.64 -0.17 1.15
CA LEU A 111 -2.77 -0.99 0.31
C LEU A 111 -3.51 -1.51 -0.93
N ALA A 112 -4.80 -1.84 -0.80
CA ALA A 112 -5.62 -2.36 -1.88
C ALA A 112 -5.56 -1.52 -3.17
N TRP A 113 -5.59 -0.18 -3.03
CA TRP A 113 -5.51 0.72 -4.17
C TRP A 113 -4.11 1.31 -4.35
N SER A 114 -3.33 1.49 -3.27
CA SER A 114 -2.05 2.20 -3.34
C SER A 114 -0.93 1.34 -3.93
N LEU A 115 -0.91 0.03 -3.69
CA LEU A 115 0.07 -0.88 -4.29
C LEU A 115 0.03 -0.87 -5.83
N PRO A 116 -1.13 -1.12 -6.49
CA PRO A 116 -1.19 -1.03 -7.95
C PRO A 116 -0.86 0.39 -8.44
N ALA A 117 -1.25 1.44 -7.70
CA ALA A 117 -0.89 2.81 -8.04
C ALA A 117 0.63 3.05 -8.03
N PHE A 118 1.36 2.53 -7.03
CA PHE A 118 2.82 2.65 -6.95
C PHE A 118 3.51 1.91 -8.10
N LEU A 119 3.03 0.72 -8.43
CA LEU A 119 3.57 -0.07 -9.55
C LEU A 119 3.35 0.66 -10.88
N ILE A 120 2.13 1.13 -11.16
CA ILE A 120 1.80 1.86 -12.39
C ILE A 120 2.60 3.17 -12.48
N ALA A 121 2.56 4.00 -11.44
CA ALA A 121 3.29 5.26 -11.42
C ALA A 121 4.80 5.04 -11.53
N GLY A 122 5.32 3.96 -10.93
CA GLY A 122 6.73 3.60 -10.95
C GLY A 122 7.29 3.31 -12.34
N ILE A 123 6.46 2.85 -13.28
CA ILE A 123 6.87 2.62 -14.68
C ILE A 123 7.32 3.95 -15.32
N PHE A 124 6.63 5.05 -15.00
CA PHE A 124 6.86 6.36 -15.59
C PHE A 124 7.74 7.26 -14.72
N PHE A 125 7.56 7.20 -13.40
CA PHE A 125 8.21 8.06 -12.41
C PHE A 125 8.86 7.25 -11.28
N PRO A 126 9.82 6.33 -11.57
CA PRO A 126 10.30 5.36 -10.58
C PRO A 126 10.92 6.00 -9.33
N ARG A 127 11.67 7.10 -9.50
CA ARG A 127 12.29 7.81 -8.37
C ARG A 127 11.24 8.46 -7.48
N LEU A 128 10.28 9.15 -8.08
CA LEU A 128 9.21 9.82 -7.36
C LEU A 128 8.33 8.79 -6.63
N ALA A 129 7.91 7.73 -7.32
CA ALA A 129 7.13 6.65 -6.74
C ALA A 129 7.86 6.00 -5.55
N ALA A 130 9.15 5.69 -5.68
CA ALA A 130 9.95 5.13 -4.58
C ALA A 130 10.07 6.11 -3.39
N SER A 131 10.32 7.40 -3.65
CA SER A 131 10.39 8.42 -2.58
C SER A 131 9.06 8.59 -1.86
N LEU A 132 7.95 8.68 -2.60
CA LEU A 132 6.60 8.78 -2.02
C LEU A 132 6.25 7.53 -1.21
N GLY A 133 6.63 6.34 -1.68
CA GLY A 133 6.41 5.11 -0.92
C GLY A 133 7.24 5.05 0.35
N GLY A 134 8.45 5.63 0.38
CA GLY A 134 9.23 5.82 1.61
C GLY A 134 8.53 6.75 2.61
N VAL A 135 7.93 7.85 2.15
CA VAL A 135 7.11 8.73 3.00
C VAL A 135 5.91 7.98 3.57
N VAL A 136 5.22 7.18 2.75
CA VAL A 136 4.10 6.36 3.21
C VAL A 136 4.57 5.34 4.25
N PHE A 137 5.69 4.64 4.02
CA PHE A 137 6.24 3.65 4.95
C PHE A 137 6.51 4.26 6.34
N VAL A 138 7.21 5.40 6.39
CA VAL A 138 7.50 6.08 7.67
C VAL A 138 6.23 6.64 8.31
N GLY A 139 5.36 7.28 7.52
CA GLY A 139 4.09 7.80 8.00
C GLY A 139 3.20 6.71 8.59
N ARG A 140 3.25 5.49 8.05
CA ARG A 140 2.53 4.33 8.58
C ARG A 140 3.06 3.83 9.92
N GLU A 141 4.37 3.86 10.16
CA GLU A 141 4.89 3.55 11.51
C GLU A 141 4.49 4.60 12.54
N LEU A 142 4.56 5.88 12.20
CA LEU A 142 4.11 6.97 13.08
C LEU A 142 2.60 6.87 13.36
N TYR A 143 1.82 6.57 12.33
CA TYR A 143 0.37 6.35 12.44
C TYR A 143 0.04 5.20 13.40
N ARG A 144 0.69 4.05 13.22
CA ARG A 144 0.54 2.90 14.12
C ARG A 144 0.95 3.28 15.54
N TYR A 145 2.14 3.84 15.71
CA TYR A 145 2.65 4.19 17.03
C TYR A 145 1.70 5.14 17.76
N GLY A 146 1.23 6.20 17.10
CA GLY A 146 0.27 7.14 17.66
C GLY A 146 -1.03 6.48 18.10
N TYR A 147 -1.58 5.57 17.28
CA TYR A 147 -2.78 4.81 17.63
C TYR A 147 -2.60 3.88 18.85
N MET A 148 -1.38 3.40 19.06
CA MET A 148 -1.06 2.52 20.19
C MET A 148 -0.67 3.29 21.47
N THR A 149 -0.70 4.62 21.44
CA THR A 149 -0.57 5.44 22.66
C THR A 149 -1.89 5.51 23.43
N LYS A 150 -1.84 6.05 24.66
CA LYS A 150 -3.04 6.30 25.47
C LYS A 150 -4.01 7.29 24.81
N GLU A 151 -3.52 8.19 23.98
CA GLU A 151 -4.32 9.16 23.22
C GLU A 151 -5.05 8.51 22.03
N GLY A 152 -4.54 7.36 21.57
CA GLY A 152 -5.08 6.56 20.48
C GLY A 152 -5.41 7.39 19.22
N PRO A 153 -6.68 7.47 18.80
CA PRO A 153 -7.09 8.22 17.61
C PRO A 153 -6.85 9.74 17.73
N SER A 154 -6.78 10.29 18.94
CA SER A 154 -6.50 11.72 19.16
C SER A 154 -5.01 12.04 19.25
N SER A 155 -4.13 11.06 19.02
CA SER A 155 -2.69 11.27 19.14
C SER A 155 -2.14 12.21 18.07
N LYS A 156 -1.37 13.21 18.49
CA LYS A 156 -0.65 14.10 17.57
C LYS A 156 0.36 13.33 16.71
N ILE A 157 0.96 12.27 17.25
CA ILE A 157 1.93 11.44 16.51
C ILE A 157 1.23 10.70 15.37
N ARG A 158 -0.02 10.25 15.60
CA ARG A 158 -0.84 9.66 14.54
C ARG A 158 -1.06 10.65 13.41
N GLU A 159 -1.39 11.89 13.73
CA GLU A 159 -1.63 12.96 12.75
C GLU A 159 -0.37 13.34 11.98
N MET A 160 0.76 13.47 12.69
CA MET A 160 2.08 13.71 12.08
C MET A 160 2.46 12.61 11.08
N GLY A 161 2.02 11.36 11.29
CA GLY A 161 2.13 10.29 10.30
C GLY A 161 1.09 10.40 9.18
N ALA A 162 -0.18 10.62 9.54
CA ALA A 162 -1.32 10.61 8.62
C ALA A 162 -1.27 11.69 7.54
N ILE A 163 -0.86 12.91 7.89
CA ILE A 163 -0.85 14.04 6.94
C ILE A 163 0.14 13.79 5.80
N PRO A 164 1.45 13.55 6.04
CA PRO A 164 2.41 13.36 4.96
C PRO A 164 2.13 12.07 4.16
N LEU A 165 1.66 10.98 4.79
CA LEU A 165 1.32 9.77 4.03
C LEU A 165 0.16 10.02 3.06
N ASN A 166 -0.89 10.74 3.48
CA ASN A 166 -2.04 11.04 2.62
C ASN A 166 -1.65 12.02 1.50
N VAL A 167 -0.81 13.02 1.78
CA VAL A 167 -0.28 13.93 0.75
C VAL A 167 0.55 13.16 -0.29
N ALA A 168 1.39 12.23 0.16
CA ALA A 168 2.20 11.41 -0.74
C ALA A 168 1.33 10.52 -1.65
N GLN A 169 0.28 9.94 -1.07
CA GLN A 169 -0.71 9.13 -1.75
C GLN A 169 -1.57 9.91 -2.75
N LEU A 170 -2.01 11.11 -2.39
CA LEU A 170 -2.72 12.00 -3.31
C LEU A 170 -1.80 12.41 -4.47
N THR A 171 -0.54 12.74 -4.18
CA THR A 171 0.47 13.05 -5.20
C THR A 171 0.66 11.89 -6.18
N LEU A 172 0.67 10.65 -5.68
CA LEU A 172 0.75 9.45 -6.49
C LEU A 172 -0.46 9.30 -7.43
N LEU A 173 -1.68 9.51 -6.91
CA LEU A 173 -2.91 9.47 -7.70
C LEU A 173 -2.91 10.56 -8.78
N LEU A 174 -2.46 11.78 -8.45
CA LEU A 174 -2.30 12.86 -9.42
C LEU A 174 -1.29 12.50 -10.52
N CYS A 175 -0.21 11.78 -10.20
CA CYS A 175 0.73 11.29 -11.21
C CYS A 175 0.06 10.32 -12.18
N ILE A 176 -0.79 9.42 -11.70
CA ILE A 176 -1.55 8.48 -12.54
C ILE A 176 -2.57 9.22 -13.40
N GLY A 177 -3.32 10.14 -12.81
CA GLY A 177 -4.27 10.98 -13.55
C GLY A 177 -3.58 11.78 -14.66
N PHE A 178 -2.41 12.36 -14.34
CA PHE A 178 -1.58 13.06 -15.32
C PHE A 178 -1.09 12.15 -16.46
N ILE A 179 -0.70 10.90 -16.16
CA ILE A 179 -0.38 9.91 -17.19
C ILE A 179 -1.60 9.68 -18.09
N GLY A 180 -2.78 9.44 -17.52
CA GLY A 180 -4.03 9.24 -18.26
C GLY A 180 -4.33 10.41 -19.19
N VAL A 181 -4.36 11.64 -18.66
CA VAL A 181 -4.60 12.87 -19.43
C VAL A 181 -3.58 13.03 -20.56
N ARG A 182 -2.30 12.76 -20.30
CA ARG A 182 -1.25 12.85 -21.33
C ARG A 182 -1.50 11.88 -22.49
N TYR A 183 -1.96 10.65 -22.22
CA TYR A 183 -2.24 9.68 -23.27
C TYR A 183 -3.53 9.99 -24.03
N MET A 184 -4.52 10.62 -23.38
CA MET A 184 -5.79 11.03 -24.01
C MET A 184 -5.67 12.30 -24.86
N THR A 185 -4.91 13.31 -24.42
CA THR A 185 -4.83 14.65 -25.05
C THR A 185 -3.88 14.74 -26.26
N GLY A 186 -3.35 13.61 -26.73
CA GLY A 186 -2.55 13.53 -27.95
C GLY A 186 -1.23 14.32 -27.93
N GLY A 187 -0.82 14.81 -29.11
CA GLY A 187 0.50 15.45 -29.31
C GLY A 187 0.73 16.76 -28.56
N PHE A 188 -0.33 17.47 -28.15
CA PHE A 188 -0.25 18.83 -27.60
C PHE A 188 0.53 18.86 -26.27
N LEU A 189 0.10 18.09 -25.27
CA LEU A 189 0.82 17.96 -24.00
C LEU A 189 2.08 17.10 -24.13
N LYS A 190 2.06 16.10 -25.03
CA LYS A 190 3.20 15.18 -25.25
C LYS A 190 4.46 15.88 -25.75
N ARG A 191 4.33 16.95 -26.55
CA ARG A 191 5.47 17.66 -27.17
C ARG A 191 6.18 18.65 -26.25
N ARG A 192 5.57 19.04 -25.12
CA ARG A 192 6.18 19.99 -24.18
C ARG A 192 7.46 19.42 -23.56
N LYS A 193 8.55 20.20 -23.57
CA LYS A 193 9.88 19.78 -23.07
C LYS A 193 9.83 19.33 -21.60
N LEU A 194 9.11 20.06 -20.76
CA LEU A 194 8.93 19.74 -19.33
C LEU A 194 8.30 18.36 -19.14
N ILE A 195 7.24 18.07 -19.89
CA ILE A 195 6.51 16.80 -19.81
C ILE A 195 7.42 15.64 -20.23
N LYS A 196 8.15 15.78 -21.36
CA LYS A 196 9.17 14.80 -21.77
C LYS A 196 10.25 14.61 -20.69
N LYS A 197 10.65 15.68 -20.00
CA LYS A 197 11.66 15.61 -18.93
C LYS A 197 11.19 14.77 -17.74
N LEU A 198 9.92 14.95 -17.35
CA LEU A 198 9.33 14.28 -16.19
C LEU A 198 8.96 12.81 -16.49
N THR A 199 8.41 12.52 -17.67
CA THR A 199 7.81 11.20 -17.96
C THR A 199 8.72 10.25 -18.73
N MET A 200 9.77 10.75 -19.41
CA MET A 200 10.65 9.89 -20.21
C MET A 200 11.93 9.60 -19.47
N GLN A 201 12.18 8.31 -19.25
CA GLN A 201 13.47 7.83 -18.81
C GLN A 201 14.51 8.01 -19.93
N PRO A 202 15.82 8.03 -19.61
CA PRO A 202 16.88 8.14 -20.62
C PRO A 202 16.76 7.08 -21.73
N ILE A 203 16.30 5.87 -21.39
CA ILE A 203 16.06 4.79 -22.34
C ILE A 203 14.91 5.11 -23.29
N ASP A 204 13.83 5.72 -22.80
CA ASP A 204 12.69 6.14 -23.63
C ASP A 204 13.12 7.18 -24.68
N ARG A 205 14.09 8.05 -24.34
CA ARG A 205 14.64 9.06 -25.27
C ARG A 205 15.52 8.44 -26.33
N LYS A 206 16.47 7.57 -25.93
CA LYS A 206 17.33 6.84 -26.88
C LYS A 206 16.50 6.04 -27.88
N ILE A 207 15.41 5.44 -27.44
CA ILE A 207 14.52 4.68 -28.32
C ILE A 207 13.73 5.60 -29.24
N ALA A 208 13.21 6.73 -28.73
CA ALA A 208 12.56 7.71 -29.60
C ALA A 208 13.52 8.19 -30.71
N GLU A 209 14.81 8.40 -30.39
CA GLU A 209 15.84 8.74 -31.37
C GLU A 209 16.09 7.60 -32.38
N VAL A 210 16.16 6.34 -31.92
CA VAL A 210 16.33 5.18 -32.82
C VAL A 210 15.12 5.02 -33.74
N ILE A 211 13.89 5.15 -33.22
CA ILE A 211 12.66 5.10 -34.01
C ILE A 211 12.64 6.21 -35.04
N GLU A 212 13.01 7.43 -34.67
CA GLU A 212 13.09 8.56 -35.58
C GLU A 212 14.15 8.33 -36.68
N LYS A 213 15.31 7.76 -36.33
CA LYS A 213 16.35 7.37 -37.29
C LYS A 213 15.88 6.27 -38.25
N GLU A 214 15.23 5.21 -37.75
CA GLU A 214 14.70 4.14 -38.60
C GLU A 214 13.58 4.65 -39.52
N ALA A 215 12.71 5.54 -39.03
CA ALA A 215 11.65 6.17 -39.82
C ALA A 215 12.22 7.02 -40.96
N LYS A 216 13.23 7.86 -40.67
CA LYS A 216 13.94 8.66 -41.70
C LYS A 216 14.63 7.78 -42.73
N LYS A 217 15.26 6.67 -42.30
CA LYS A 217 15.92 5.71 -43.21
C LYS A 217 14.92 5.07 -44.16
N LYS A 218 13.72 4.69 -43.69
CA LYS A 218 12.65 4.17 -44.55
C LYS A 218 12.11 5.21 -45.53
N GLN A 219 11.96 6.47 -45.11
CA GLN A 219 11.54 7.56 -45.99
C GLN A 219 12.56 7.87 -47.08
N GLY A 220 13.86 7.81 -46.77
CA GLY A 220 14.93 8.00 -47.74
C GLY A 220 15.16 6.83 -48.71
N TRP A 221 14.49 5.69 -48.53
CA TRP A 221 14.48 4.57 -49.49
C TRP A 221 13.21 4.54 -50.36
N ALA A 222 12.26 5.45 -50.08
CA ALA A 222 10.99 5.57 -50.80
C ALA A 222 10.95 6.76 -51.79
N ASN A 223 12.05 7.53 -51.85
CA ASN A 223 12.34 8.56 -52.85
C ASN A 223 13.52 8.10 -53.70
#